data_AF-A0ABC8DF73-F1
#
_entry.id   AF-A0ABC8DF73-F1
#
_cell.length_a   1.000
_cell.length_b   1.000
_cell.length_c   1.000
_cell.angle_alpha   90.00
_cell.angle_beta   90.00
_cell.angle_gamma   90.00
#
_symmetry.space_group_name_H-M   'P 1'
#
loop_
_entity.id
_entity.type
_entity.pdbx_description
1 polymer ?
#
loop_
_entity_poly.entity_id
_entity_poly.type
_entity_poly.pdbx_seq_one_letter_code
_entity_poly.pdbx_strand_id
1 'polypeptide(L)'
;MSEGNAIDLSDEEAKHRILNRITSEGIRVRSSFLRSSTGQYAYCLGGDKIPTIEIPQFTDLSSLIQAFSLAHELGHHYVYQNNSEKKGRLLNSGMSITTYWNEKLAWRETEQILKEEGILVNEQINCSFLEYKNFCLNTYKEPIVQSISFPFKFLFDSVLLLIKLYGGFYILFGIALIFSANSIPIPFDDSLGIGSLNKSDLLAVTSEVVYIVLSLGGIYQFFLWCYFKRSVKPVLFYLMTLLLSILASKVF
;
A
#
# COMPACT_ATOMS: atom_id res chain seq x y z
N MET A 1 -0.18 2.54 -53.65
CA MET A 1 -0.27 2.48 -52.18
C MET A 1 1.04 1.90 -51.70
N SER A 2 1.86 2.72 -51.05
CA SER A 2 3.16 2.31 -50.51
C SER A 2 2.90 1.57 -49.21
N GLU A 3 3.05 0.26 -49.19
CA GLU A 3 3.19 -0.50 -47.96
C GLU A 3 4.46 0.01 -47.27
N GLY A 4 4.28 0.79 -46.20
CA GLY A 4 5.39 1.20 -45.36
C GLY A 4 5.96 -0.05 -44.70
N ASN A 5 7.16 -0.45 -45.11
CA ASN A 5 7.99 -1.39 -44.38
C ASN A 5 8.21 -0.82 -42.97
N ALA A 6 7.39 -1.25 -42.01
CA ALA A 6 7.76 -1.17 -40.60
C ALA A 6 9.00 -2.06 -40.45
N ILE A 7 10.17 -1.42 -40.35
CA ILE A 7 11.42 -2.12 -40.07
C ILE A 7 11.23 -2.75 -38.69
N ASP A 8 11.08 -4.06 -38.65
CA ASP A 8 10.96 -4.81 -37.41
C ASP A 8 12.30 -4.67 -36.67
N LEU A 9 12.28 -3.94 -35.55
CA LEU A 9 13.47 -3.70 -34.74
C LEU A 9 13.83 -5.01 -34.05
N SER A 10 15.02 -5.57 -34.30
CA SER A 10 15.43 -6.77 -33.58
C SER A 10 15.65 -6.47 -32.09
N ASP A 11 15.39 -7.45 -31.22
CA ASP A 11 15.59 -7.34 -29.78
C ASP A 11 17.04 -6.94 -29.41
N GLU A 12 18.02 -7.39 -30.19
CA GLU A 12 19.43 -7.00 -30.02
C GLU A 12 19.69 -5.55 -30.38
N GLU A 13 19.04 -5.04 -31.43
CA GLU A 13 19.15 -3.64 -31.83
C GLU A 13 18.54 -2.72 -30.77
N ALA A 14 17.41 -3.11 -30.16
CA ALA A 14 16.82 -2.36 -29.05
C ALA A 14 17.81 -2.22 -27.87
N LYS A 15 18.44 -3.32 -27.48
CA LYS A 15 19.46 -3.32 -26.43
C LYS A 15 20.67 -2.46 -26.79
N HIS A 16 21.15 -2.59 -28.03
CA HIS A 16 22.32 -1.83 -28.51
C HIS A 16 22.07 -0.32 -28.51
N ARG A 17 20.88 0.13 -28.93
CA ARG A 17 20.50 1.56 -28.87
C ARG A 17 20.55 2.12 -27.45
N ILE A 18 19.97 1.40 -26.49
CA ILE A 18 20.01 1.83 -25.09
C ILE A 18 21.44 1.85 -24.55
N LEU A 19 22.28 0.86 -24.87
CA LEU A 19 23.69 0.86 -24.46
C LEU A 19 24.47 2.05 -25.06
N ASN A 20 24.23 2.36 -26.34
CA ASN A 20 24.84 3.51 -26.99
C ASN A 20 24.40 4.81 -26.34
N ARG A 21 23.11 4.92 -25.99
CA ARG A 21 22.59 6.08 -25.27
C ARG A 21 23.30 6.25 -23.92
N ILE A 22 23.33 5.21 -23.10
CA ILE A 22 24.00 5.20 -21.78
C ILE A 22 25.46 5.63 -21.90
N THR A 23 26.20 5.03 -22.84
CA THR A 23 27.63 5.32 -23.01
C THR A 23 27.89 6.73 -23.55
N SER A 24 27.04 7.23 -24.45
CA SER A 24 27.14 8.60 -24.98
C SER A 24 26.93 9.68 -23.91
N GLU A 25 26.21 9.37 -22.83
CA GLU A 25 26.02 10.25 -21.68
C GLU A 25 27.13 10.13 -20.62
N GLY A 26 28.18 9.36 -20.92
CA GLY A 26 29.33 9.20 -20.03
C GLY A 26 29.07 8.29 -18.83
N ILE A 27 27.99 7.50 -18.86
CA ILE A 27 27.65 6.53 -17.83
C ILE A 27 28.41 5.23 -18.12
N ARG A 28 29.12 4.70 -17.12
CA ARG A 28 29.86 3.45 -17.26
C ARG A 28 28.91 2.25 -17.16
N VAL A 29 29.10 1.26 -18.02
CA VAL A 29 28.41 -0.03 -17.90
C VAL A 29 29.40 -1.07 -17.39
N ARG A 30 29.09 -1.76 -16.29
CA ARG A 30 29.97 -2.74 -15.66
C ARG A 30 29.24 -4.06 -15.44
N SER A 31 29.82 -5.17 -15.90
CA SER A 31 29.31 -6.50 -15.56
C SER A 31 29.64 -6.89 -14.13
N SER A 32 28.72 -7.59 -13.47
CA SER A 32 28.84 -8.01 -12.08
C SER A 32 28.32 -9.43 -11.87
N PHE A 33 29.17 -10.30 -11.30
CA PHE A 33 28.78 -11.65 -10.86
C PHE A 33 27.71 -11.62 -9.77
N LEU A 34 27.77 -10.64 -8.86
CA LEU A 34 26.78 -10.50 -7.79
C LEU A 34 25.39 -10.24 -8.39
N ARG A 35 25.33 -9.38 -9.41
CA ARG A 35 24.09 -9.09 -10.13
C ARG A 35 23.54 -10.28 -10.89
N SER A 36 24.39 -11.21 -11.35
CA SER A 36 23.92 -12.47 -11.95
C SER A 36 23.17 -13.37 -10.98
N SER A 37 23.52 -13.36 -9.69
CA SER A 37 22.81 -14.19 -8.70
C SER A 37 21.36 -13.75 -8.47
N THR A 38 21.06 -12.46 -8.69
CA THR A 38 19.73 -11.90 -8.54
C THR A 38 19.04 -11.60 -9.88
N GLY A 39 19.77 -11.64 -10.99
CA GLY A 39 19.31 -11.21 -12.31
C GLY A 39 19.02 -9.70 -12.40
N GLN A 40 19.47 -8.90 -11.43
CA GLN A 40 19.08 -7.50 -11.31
C GLN A 40 20.11 -6.56 -11.93
N TYR A 41 19.62 -5.51 -12.57
CA TYR A 41 20.41 -4.37 -13.01
C TYR A 41 20.41 -3.33 -11.88
N ALA A 42 21.43 -2.47 -11.82
CA ALA A 42 21.47 -1.43 -10.80
C ALA A 42 22.25 -0.19 -11.21
N TYR A 43 21.62 0.96 -11.09
CA TYR A 43 22.26 2.26 -11.13
C TYR A 43 22.98 2.55 -9.80
N CYS A 44 24.26 2.92 -9.89
CA CYS A 44 25.12 3.26 -8.77
C CYS A 44 25.86 4.58 -9.05
N LEU A 45 25.87 5.49 -8.08
CA LEU A 45 26.85 6.57 -8.03
C LEU A 45 28.10 6.02 -7.32
N GLY A 46 29.17 5.77 -8.06
CA GLY A 46 30.44 5.30 -7.50
C GLY A 46 31.01 6.29 -6.46
N GLY A 47 31.98 5.83 -5.64
CA GLY A 47 32.66 6.69 -4.67
C GLY A 47 33.44 7.84 -5.33
N ASP A 48 33.83 7.65 -6.58
CA ASP A 48 34.39 8.60 -7.53
C ASP A 48 33.34 9.50 -8.22
N LYS A 49 32.07 9.39 -7.82
CA LYS A 49 30.89 10.10 -8.37
C LYS A 49 30.64 9.85 -9.86
N ILE A 50 31.28 8.84 -10.45
CA ILE A 50 31.04 8.46 -11.83
C ILE A 50 29.78 7.58 -11.88
N PRO A 51 28.72 8.01 -12.60
CA PRO A 51 27.50 7.21 -12.73
C PRO A 51 27.84 5.89 -13.42
N THR A 52 27.42 4.78 -12.81
CA THR A 52 27.69 3.43 -13.30
C THR A 52 26.41 2.61 -13.25
N ILE A 53 26.11 1.90 -14.33
CA ILE A 53 25.06 0.88 -14.39
C ILE A 53 25.74 -0.49 -14.31
N GLU A 54 25.45 -1.21 -13.23
CA GLU A 54 25.87 -2.59 -13.05
C GLU A 54 24.87 -3.53 -13.73
N ILE A 55 25.38 -4.41 -14.59
CA ILE A 55 24.60 -5.41 -15.31
C ILE A 55 24.98 -6.81 -14.85
N PRO A 56 24.06 -7.79 -14.84
CA PRO A 56 24.41 -9.17 -14.62
C PRO A 56 25.38 -9.65 -15.71
N GLN A 57 26.41 -10.39 -15.31
CA GLN A 57 27.35 -10.98 -16.25
C GLN A 57 26.72 -12.12 -17.09
N PHE A 58 25.86 -12.91 -16.44
CA PHE A 58 25.02 -13.94 -17.01
C PHE A 58 23.56 -13.63 -16.69
N THR A 59 22.69 -13.77 -17.69
CA THR A 59 21.25 -13.59 -17.57
C THR A 59 20.54 -14.39 -18.65
N ASP A 60 19.39 -14.98 -18.29
CA ASP A 60 18.51 -15.70 -19.23
C ASP A 60 17.42 -14.79 -19.81
N LEU A 61 17.44 -13.49 -19.46
CA LEU A 61 16.49 -12.50 -19.98
C LEU A 61 16.70 -12.31 -21.48
N SER A 62 15.60 -12.18 -22.23
CA SER A 62 15.67 -11.81 -23.65
C SER A 62 16.29 -10.43 -23.82
N SER A 63 16.88 -10.17 -24.99
CA SER A 63 17.55 -8.89 -25.25
C SER A 63 16.62 -7.69 -25.18
N LEU A 64 15.33 -7.88 -25.51
CA LEU A 64 14.30 -6.86 -25.30
C LEU A 64 14.09 -6.53 -23.81
N ILE A 65 13.99 -7.54 -22.95
CA ILE A 65 13.85 -7.32 -21.49
C ILE A 65 15.12 -6.71 -20.90
N GLN A 66 16.29 -7.10 -21.40
CA GLN A 66 17.55 -6.45 -21.04
C GLN A 66 17.56 -4.97 -21.45
N ALA A 67 17.02 -4.63 -22.62
CA ALA A 67 16.88 -3.23 -23.06
C ALA A 67 15.97 -2.44 -22.13
N PHE A 68 14.82 -2.99 -21.73
CA PHE A 68 13.93 -2.37 -20.75
C PHE A 68 14.61 -2.17 -19.40
N SER A 69 15.35 -3.17 -18.93
CA SER A 69 16.10 -3.11 -17.66
C SER A 69 17.19 -2.05 -17.69
N LEU A 70 17.94 -1.96 -18.79
CA LEU A 70 18.96 -0.91 -18.97
C LEU A 70 18.34 0.49 -19.01
N ALA A 71 17.23 0.65 -19.73
CA ALA A 71 16.51 1.91 -19.80
C ALA A 71 15.85 2.28 -18.45
N HIS A 72 15.53 1.30 -17.61
CA HIS A 72 15.11 1.50 -16.22
C HIS A 72 16.22 2.09 -15.36
N GLU A 73 17.42 1.52 -15.42
CA GLU A 73 18.57 2.05 -14.68
C GLU A 73 19.00 3.44 -15.18
N LEU A 74 18.88 3.71 -16.48
CA LEU A 74 19.05 5.06 -17.02
C LEU A 74 17.95 6.01 -16.53
N GLY A 75 16.71 5.53 -16.41
CA GLY A 75 15.62 6.30 -15.79
C GLY A 75 15.94 6.73 -14.36
N HIS A 76 16.54 5.86 -13.54
CA HIS A 76 17.03 6.23 -12.20
C HIS A 76 18.09 7.35 -12.24
N HIS A 77 18.99 7.32 -13.22
CA HIS A 77 19.96 8.39 -13.42
C HIS A 77 19.29 9.74 -13.66
N TYR A 78 18.29 9.80 -14.55
CA TYR A 78 17.56 11.05 -14.83
C TYR A 78 16.74 11.54 -13.64
N VAL A 79 16.07 10.64 -12.93
CA VAL A 79 15.36 10.98 -11.70
C VAL A 79 16.33 11.56 -10.67
N TYR A 80 17.53 11.02 -10.56
CA TYR A 80 18.55 11.56 -9.65
C TYR A 80 19.02 12.95 -10.08
N GLN A 81 19.35 13.16 -11.36
CA GLN A 81 19.83 14.45 -11.87
C GLN A 81 18.78 15.56 -11.76
N ASN A 82 17.51 15.25 -11.99
CA ASN A 82 16.43 16.24 -12.03
C ASN A 82 15.88 16.61 -10.64
N ASN A 83 16.33 15.95 -9.57
CA ASN A 83 15.82 16.17 -8.22
C ASN A 83 16.80 16.99 -7.38
N SER A 84 16.24 17.88 -6.56
CA SER A 84 17.03 18.58 -5.54
C SER A 84 17.61 17.57 -4.54
N GLU A 85 18.74 17.91 -3.92
CA GLU A 85 19.44 17.04 -2.97
C GLU A 85 18.51 16.55 -1.84
N LYS A 86 17.62 17.41 -1.34
CA LYS A 86 16.63 17.05 -0.32
C LYS A 86 15.62 16.01 -0.82
N LYS A 87 15.15 16.16 -2.07
CA LYS A 87 14.20 15.22 -2.68
C LYS A 87 14.89 13.90 -3.02
N GLY A 88 16.14 13.93 -3.47
CA GLY A 88 16.96 12.74 -3.67
C GLY A 88 17.17 11.96 -2.36
N ARG A 89 17.49 12.64 -1.26
CA ARG A 89 17.61 12.01 0.08
C ARG A 89 16.31 11.35 0.53
N LEU A 90 15.16 11.97 0.26
CA LEU A 90 13.85 11.40 0.60
C LEU A 90 13.55 10.13 -0.23
N LEU A 91 13.81 10.17 -1.54
CA LEU A 91 13.61 9.01 -2.41
C LEU A 91 14.54 7.84 -2.04
N ASN A 92 15.76 8.16 -1.60
CA ASN A 92 16.77 7.19 -1.14
C ASN A 92 16.68 6.87 0.36
N SER A 93 15.59 7.24 1.05
CA SER A 93 15.44 7.04 2.50
C SER A 93 15.25 5.57 2.90
N GLY A 94 14.97 4.68 1.94
CA GLY A 94 14.70 3.26 2.20
C GLY A 94 13.28 2.97 2.72
N MET A 95 12.41 3.99 2.85
CA MET A 95 11.00 3.76 3.19
C MET A 95 10.26 3.12 2.00
N SER A 96 9.48 2.06 2.26
CA SER A 96 8.79 1.31 1.19
C SER A 96 8.00 2.21 0.22
N ILE A 97 7.32 3.23 0.74
CA ILE A 97 6.54 4.17 -0.07
C ILE A 97 7.40 5.09 -0.94
N THR A 98 8.54 5.55 -0.43
CA THR A 98 9.45 6.41 -1.20
C THR A 98 10.22 5.60 -2.22
N THR A 99 10.59 4.36 -1.90
CA THR A 99 11.17 3.41 -2.84
C THR A 99 10.21 3.17 -3.99
N TYR A 100 8.96 2.76 -3.73
CA TYR A 100 7.96 2.57 -4.80
C TYR A 100 7.72 3.83 -5.64
N TRP A 101 7.74 5.01 -5.02
CA TRP A 101 7.62 6.26 -5.75
C TRP A 101 8.82 6.50 -6.67
N ASN A 102 10.03 6.22 -6.18
CA ASN A 102 11.27 6.33 -6.97
C ASN A 102 11.22 5.39 -8.18
N GLU A 103 10.85 4.12 -7.98
CA GLU A 103 10.65 3.14 -9.06
C GLU A 103 9.62 3.63 -10.08
N LYS A 104 8.49 4.16 -9.61
CA LYS A 104 7.44 4.69 -10.50
C LYS A 104 7.91 5.88 -11.34
N LEU A 105 8.77 6.74 -10.77
CA LEU A 105 9.39 7.84 -11.52
C LEU A 105 10.39 7.30 -12.54
N ALA A 106 11.24 6.34 -12.15
CA ALA A 106 12.20 5.72 -13.06
C ALA A 106 11.50 5.08 -14.26
N TRP A 107 10.46 4.27 -14.03
CA TRP A 107 9.64 3.68 -15.11
C TRP A 107 8.87 4.67 -15.98
N ARG A 108 8.71 5.93 -15.54
CA ARG A 108 8.17 7.00 -16.38
C ARG A 108 9.25 7.53 -17.32
N GLU A 109 10.45 7.78 -16.80
CA GLU A 109 11.61 8.17 -17.61
C GLU A 109 11.97 7.06 -18.61
N THR A 110 11.93 5.79 -18.20
CA THR A 110 12.15 4.63 -19.07
C THR A 110 11.20 4.63 -20.27
N GLU A 111 9.92 4.87 -20.04
CA GLU A 111 8.92 4.90 -21.12
C GLU A 111 9.23 6.03 -22.12
N GLN A 112 9.70 7.18 -21.63
CA GLN A 112 10.13 8.28 -22.48
C GLN A 112 11.38 7.93 -23.27
N ILE A 113 12.42 7.39 -22.62
CA ILE A 113 13.67 6.94 -23.27
C ILE A 113 13.36 5.95 -24.39
N LEU A 114 12.54 4.92 -24.11
CA LEU A 114 12.23 3.89 -25.10
C LEU A 114 11.39 4.44 -26.28
N LYS A 115 10.61 5.50 -26.07
CA LYS A 115 9.91 6.21 -27.17
C LYS A 115 10.87 7.05 -28.00
N GLU A 116 11.77 7.79 -27.36
CA GLU A 116 12.77 8.63 -28.02
C GLU A 116 13.73 7.81 -28.89
N GLU A 117 14.14 6.64 -28.40
CA GLU A 117 15.02 5.69 -29.12
C GLU A 117 14.28 4.86 -30.19
N GLY A 118 12.96 5.09 -30.35
CA GLY A 118 12.13 4.40 -31.34
C GLY A 118 12.03 2.90 -31.11
N ILE A 119 11.97 2.46 -29.84
CA ILE A 119 11.84 1.05 -29.47
C ILE A 119 10.36 0.67 -29.28
N LEU A 120 9.55 1.55 -28.69
CA LEU A 120 8.10 1.33 -28.51
C LEU A 120 7.32 1.66 -29.80
N VAL A 121 7.69 1.04 -30.92
CA VAL A 121 7.13 1.33 -32.26
C VAL A 121 5.91 0.47 -32.62
N ASN A 122 5.80 -0.73 -32.07
CA ASN A 122 4.69 -1.63 -32.34
C ASN A 122 3.94 -1.98 -31.04
N GLU A 123 2.68 -2.42 -31.20
CA GLU A 123 1.79 -2.69 -30.07
C GLU A 123 2.27 -3.88 -29.23
N GLN A 124 2.90 -4.88 -29.85
CA GLN A 124 3.39 -6.07 -29.15
C GLN A 124 4.54 -5.75 -28.18
N ILE A 125 5.50 -4.94 -28.60
CA ILE A 125 6.60 -4.47 -27.77
C ILE A 125 6.05 -3.56 -26.67
N ASN A 126 5.08 -2.70 -26.97
CA ASN A 126 4.43 -1.85 -25.98
C ASN A 126 3.71 -2.67 -24.89
N CYS A 127 2.96 -3.70 -25.29
CA CYS A 127 2.35 -4.65 -24.35
C CYS A 127 3.40 -5.35 -23.49
N SER A 128 4.47 -5.85 -24.11
CA SER A 128 5.58 -6.51 -23.39
C SER A 128 6.24 -5.58 -22.38
N PHE A 129 6.43 -4.30 -22.74
CA PHE A 129 6.93 -3.28 -21.84
C PHE A 129 5.99 -3.04 -20.66
N LEU A 130 4.68 -2.88 -20.91
CA LEU A 130 3.69 -2.65 -19.86
C LEU A 130 3.58 -3.84 -18.90
N GLU A 131 3.60 -5.06 -19.42
CA GLU A 131 3.61 -6.29 -18.62
C GLU A 131 4.85 -6.34 -17.72
N TYR A 132 6.04 -6.11 -18.29
CA TYR A 132 7.29 -6.12 -17.54
C TYR A 132 7.34 -5.02 -16.48
N LYS A 133 6.97 -3.79 -16.83
CA LYS A 133 6.86 -2.64 -15.92
C LYS A 133 5.92 -2.93 -14.75
N ASN A 134 4.75 -3.50 -15.02
CA ASN A 134 3.78 -3.84 -13.97
C ASN A 134 4.29 -4.97 -13.07
N PHE A 135 4.94 -5.98 -13.64
CA PHE A 135 5.60 -7.05 -12.90
C PHE A 135 6.62 -6.48 -11.91
N CYS A 136 7.54 -5.64 -12.39
CA CYS A 136 8.55 -5.00 -11.54
C CYS A 136 7.92 -4.11 -10.45
N LEU A 137 6.99 -3.23 -10.81
CA LEU A 137 6.36 -2.32 -9.83
C LEU A 137 5.57 -3.05 -8.74
N ASN A 138 4.97 -4.20 -9.04
CA ASN A 138 4.24 -4.98 -8.05
C ASN A 138 5.14 -5.52 -6.94
N THR A 139 6.42 -5.79 -7.22
CA THR A 139 7.38 -6.25 -6.19
C THR A 139 7.57 -5.24 -5.04
N TYR A 140 7.41 -3.95 -5.34
CA TYR A 140 7.52 -2.86 -4.38
C TYR A 140 6.18 -2.45 -3.75
N LYS A 141 5.07 -2.81 -4.40
CA LYS A 141 3.71 -2.49 -3.94
C LYS A 141 3.29 -3.35 -2.76
N GLU A 142 3.64 -4.63 -2.77
CA GLU A 142 3.28 -5.59 -1.72
C GLU A 142 3.73 -5.13 -0.31
N PRO A 143 4.99 -4.72 -0.08
CA PRO A 143 5.42 -4.18 1.21
C PRO A 143 4.61 -2.97 1.68
N ILE A 144 4.15 -2.11 0.77
CA ILE A 144 3.33 -0.94 1.10
C ILE A 144 1.94 -1.36 1.53
N VAL A 145 1.31 -2.27 0.78
CA VAL A 145 0.00 -2.81 1.11
C VAL A 145 0.05 -3.50 2.47
N GLN A 146 1.11 -4.25 2.77
CA GLN A 146 1.31 -4.88 4.09
C GLN A 146 1.54 -3.84 5.19
N SER A 147 2.40 -2.84 4.95
CA SER A 147 2.71 -1.78 5.93
C SER A 147 1.50 -0.93 6.28
N ILE A 148 0.60 -0.71 5.32
CA ILE A 148 -0.67 -0.02 5.56
C ILE A 148 -1.67 -0.99 6.20
N SER A 149 -1.89 -2.17 5.63
CA SER A 149 -2.94 -3.08 6.13
C SER A 149 -2.72 -3.55 7.57
N PHE A 150 -1.48 -3.71 8.03
CA PHE A 150 -1.18 -4.20 9.36
C PHE A 150 -1.74 -3.32 10.51
N PRO A 151 -1.42 -2.01 10.60
CA PRO A 151 -1.99 -1.16 11.66
C PRO A 151 -3.51 -1.02 11.53
N PHE A 152 -4.06 -0.98 10.32
CA PHE A 152 -5.50 -0.94 10.12
C PHE A 152 -6.20 -2.23 10.58
N LYS A 153 -5.61 -3.39 10.32
CA LYS A 153 -6.10 -4.69 10.80
C LYS A 153 -6.06 -4.77 12.32
N PHE A 154 -4.96 -4.34 12.94
CA PHE A 154 -4.85 -4.29 14.40
C PHE A 154 -5.93 -3.40 15.05
N LEU A 155 -6.16 -2.21 14.50
CA LEU A 155 -7.22 -1.30 14.97
C LEU A 155 -8.60 -1.93 14.80
N PHE A 156 -8.85 -2.56 13.65
CA PHE A 156 -10.10 -3.24 13.35
C PHE A 156 -10.40 -4.38 14.32
N ASP A 157 -9.41 -5.23 14.59
CA ASP A 157 -9.52 -6.35 15.52
C ASP A 157 -9.76 -5.84 16.96
N SER A 158 -9.12 -4.72 17.35
CA SER A 158 -9.30 -4.09 18.65
C SER A 158 -10.71 -3.53 18.84
N VAL A 159 -11.25 -2.84 17.84
CA VAL A 159 -12.63 -2.33 17.86
C VAL A 159 -13.63 -3.48 17.92
N LEU A 160 -13.41 -4.54 17.14
CA LEU A 160 -14.28 -5.72 17.16
C LEU A 160 -14.26 -6.43 18.53
N LEU A 161 -13.09 -6.51 19.18
CA LEU A 161 -12.96 -7.03 20.54
C LEU A 161 -13.76 -6.20 21.55
N LEU A 162 -13.65 -4.87 21.48
CA LEU A 162 -14.41 -3.97 22.35
C LEU A 162 -15.92 -4.15 22.18
N ILE A 163 -16.41 -4.24 20.93
CA ILE A 163 -17.83 -4.50 20.65
C ILE A 163 -18.28 -5.81 21.31
N LYS A 164 -17.48 -6.89 21.20
CA LYS A 164 -17.78 -8.18 21.84
C LYS A 164 -17.82 -8.08 23.36
N LEU A 165 -16.86 -7.37 23.97
CA LEU A 165 -16.79 -7.18 25.41
C LEU A 165 -18.00 -6.41 25.94
N TYR A 166 -18.33 -5.27 25.33
CA TYR A 166 -19.48 -4.46 25.73
C TYR A 166 -20.82 -5.18 25.48
N GLY A 167 -20.94 -5.92 24.38
CA GLY A 167 -22.09 -6.80 24.15
C GLY A 167 -22.23 -7.89 25.23
N GLY A 168 -21.12 -8.49 25.66
CA GLY A 168 -21.08 -9.43 26.77
C GLY A 168 -21.49 -8.80 28.10
N PHE A 169 -20.95 -7.61 28.42
CA PHE A 169 -21.33 -6.85 29.61
C PHE A 169 -22.83 -6.53 29.63
N TYR A 170 -23.40 -6.10 28.49
CA TYR A 170 -24.83 -5.83 28.38
C TYR A 170 -25.69 -7.06 28.70
N ILE A 171 -25.33 -8.23 28.19
CA ILE A 171 -26.04 -9.49 28.48
C ILE A 171 -25.93 -9.85 29.97
N LEU A 172 -24.73 -9.77 30.55
CA LEU A 172 -24.51 -10.04 31.98
C LEU A 172 -25.31 -9.07 32.87
N PHE A 173 -25.36 -7.79 32.51
CA PHE A 173 -26.16 -6.78 33.20
C PHE A 173 -27.66 -7.07 33.09
N GLY A 174 -28.14 -7.48 31.91
CA GLY A 174 -29.53 -7.89 31.71
C GLY A 174 -29.93 -9.11 32.54
N ILE A 175 -29.02 -10.08 32.71
CA ILE A 175 -29.25 -11.24 33.60
C ILE A 175 -29.27 -10.80 35.07
N ALA A 176 -28.32 -9.95 35.49
CA ALA A 176 -28.27 -9.40 36.84
C ALA A 176 -29.57 -8.65 37.19
N LEU A 177 -30.13 -7.91 36.24
CA LEU A 177 -31.43 -7.26 36.38
C LEU A 177 -32.58 -8.22 36.63
N ILE A 178 -32.66 -9.29 35.84
CA ILE A 178 -33.71 -10.30 35.99
C ILE A 178 -33.60 -10.95 37.36
N PHE A 179 -32.38 -11.25 37.82
CA PHE A 179 -32.16 -11.81 39.15
C PHE A 179 -32.57 -10.85 40.26
N SER A 180 -32.18 -9.58 40.18
CA SER A 180 -32.61 -8.55 41.13
C SER A 180 -34.14 -8.40 41.17
N ALA A 181 -34.80 -8.34 40.00
CA ALA A 181 -36.26 -8.21 39.91
C ALA A 181 -37.01 -9.42 40.50
N ASN A 182 -36.40 -10.61 40.48
CA ASN A 182 -36.97 -11.83 41.04
C ASN A 182 -36.46 -12.15 42.45
N SER A 183 -35.78 -11.20 43.12
CA SER A 183 -35.20 -11.38 44.46
C SER A 183 -34.22 -12.56 44.57
N ILE A 184 -33.58 -12.93 43.46
CA ILE A 184 -32.51 -13.93 43.42
C ILE A 184 -31.20 -13.21 43.80
N PRO A 185 -30.51 -13.63 44.86
CA PRO A 185 -29.27 -12.99 45.28
C PRO A 185 -28.20 -13.15 44.18
N ILE A 186 -27.63 -12.02 43.78
CA ILE A 186 -26.55 -11.99 42.79
C ILE A 186 -25.24 -12.09 43.58
N PRO A 187 -24.31 -12.98 43.22
CA PRO A 187 -23.06 -13.18 43.97
C PRO A 187 -22.04 -12.07 43.66
N PHE A 188 -22.39 -10.82 43.95
CA PHE A 188 -21.43 -9.73 44.03
C PHE A 188 -21.19 -9.47 45.52
N ASP A 189 -19.98 -9.82 45.97
CA ASP A 189 -19.53 -9.55 47.33
C ASP A 189 -19.59 -8.04 47.59
N ASP A 190 -20.15 -7.64 48.74
CA ASP A 190 -20.35 -6.23 49.14
C ASP A 190 -19.02 -5.43 49.20
N SER A 191 -17.88 -6.11 49.06
CA SER A 191 -16.54 -5.54 48.98
C SER A 191 -16.29 -4.64 47.77
N LEU A 192 -17.13 -4.69 46.72
CA LEU A 192 -17.06 -3.78 45.56
C LEU A 192 -17.90 -2.50 45.71
N GLY A 193 -18.63 -2.33 46.81
CA GLY A 193 -19.36 -1.08 47.11
C GLY A 193 -20.61 -0.84 46.24
N ILE A 194 -21.13 -1.87 45.56
CA ILE A 194 -22.37 -1.77 44.77
C ILE A 194 -23.58 -1.95 45.70
N GLY A 195 -23.72 -1.03 46.65
CA GLY A 195 -24.84 -0.98 47.59
C GLY A 195 -26.09 -0.49 46.88
N SER A 196 -26.87 -1.44 46.34
CA SER A 196 -28.11 -1.23 45.58
C SER A 196 -27.92 -0.53 44.22
N LEU A 197 -28.07 -1.30 43.13
CA LEU A 197 -28.24 -0.75 41.79
C LEU A 197 -29.63 -0.12 41.69
N ASN A 198 -29.70 1.22 41.75
CA ASN A 198 -30.94 1.93 41.45
C ASN A 198 -31.29 1.74 39.97
N LYS A 199 -32.57 1.58 39.65
CA LYS A 199 -33.07 1.40 38.28
C LYS A 199 -32.65 2.56 37.36
N SER A 200 -32.52 3.78 37.90
CA SER A 200 -32.03 4.96 37.17
C SER A 200 -30.56 4.85 36.77
N ASP A 201 -29.70 4.44 37.71
CA ASP A 201 -28.25 4.33 37.49
C ASP A 201 -27.98 3.23 36.47
N LEU A 202 -28.82 2.20 36.51
CA LEU A 202 -28.75 1.10 35.58
C LEU A 202 -29.22 1.47 34.17
N LEU A 203 -30.27 2.29 34.03
CA LEU A 203 -30.68 2.81 32.73
C LEU A 203 -29.59 3.70 32.11
N ALA A 204 -28.94 4.53 32.93
CA ALA A 204 -27.80 5.36 32.50
C ALA A 204 -26.61 4.51 32.03
N VAL A 205 -26.24 3.46 32.76
CA VAL A 205 -25.16 2.54 32.34
C VAL A 205 -25.52 1.80 31.05
N THR A 206 -26.78 1.38 30.88
CA THR A 206 -27.21 0.73 29.63
C THR A 206 -27.18 1.67 28.43
N SER A 207 -27.57 2.95 28.59
CA SER A 207 -27.53 3.92 27.51
C SER A 207 -26.09 4.28 27.12
N GLU A 208 -25.19 4.39 28.09
CA GLU A 208 -23.74 4.56 27.85
C GLU A 208 -23.13 3.38 27.09
N VAL A 209 -23.43 2.15 27.50
CA VAL A 209 -22.94 0.93 26.83
C VAL A 209 -23.45 0.85 25.39
N VAL A 210 -24.74 1.14 25.16
CA VAL A 210 -25.32 1.17 23.81
C VAL A 210 -24.67 2.25 22.96
N TYR A 211 -24.46 3.45 23.53
CA TYR A 211 -23.78 4.55 22.84
C TYR A 211 -22.35 4.17 22.42
N ILE A 212 -21.58 3.56 23.33
CA ILE A 212 -20.21 3.11 23.06
C ILE A 212 -20.19 2.04 21.97
N VAL A 213 -21.08 1.05 22.04
CA VAL A 213 -21.17 -0.02 21.03
C VAL A 213 -21.52 0.55 19.64
N LEU A 214 -22.49 1.47 19.57
CA LEU A 214 -22.88 2.10 18.31
C LEU A 214 -21.78 3.00 17.75
N SER A 215 -21.08 3.75 18.61
CA SER A 215 -19.95 4.60 18.23
C SER A 215 -18.78 3.78 17.71
N LEU A 216 -18.42 2.70 18.40
CA LEU A 216 -17.40 1.74 17.97
C LEU A 216 -17.80 1.02 16.68
N GLY A 217 -19.08 0.65 16.54
CA GLY A 217 -19.63 0.09 15.31
C GLY A 217 -19.52 1.06 14.12
N GLY A 218 -19.76 2.35 14.35
CA GLY A 218 -19.53 3.40 13.37
C GLY A 218 -18.06 3.49 12.95
N ILE A 219 -17.15 3.59 13.92
CA ILE A 219 -15.70 3.64 13.68
C ILE A 219 -15.24 2.41 12.88
N TYR A 220 -15.71 1.22 13.23
CA TYR A 220 -15.45 -0.03 12.52
C TYR A 220 -15.89 0.03 11.05
N GLN A 221 -17.10 0.51 10.78
CA GLN A 221 -17.63 0.64 9.42
C GLN A 221 -16.85 1.66 8.59
N PHE A 222 -16.40 2.75 9.21
CA PHE A 222 -15.53 3.73 8.56
C PHE A 222 -14.18 3.10 8.16
N PHE A 223 -13.56 2.32 9.04
CA PHE A 223 -12.34 1.59 8.69
C PHE A 223 -12.55 0.54 7.60
N LEU A 224 -13.66 -0.22 7.66
CA LEU A 224 -14.03 -1.18 6.63
C LEU A 224 -14.22 -0.49 5.26
N TRP A 225 -14.81 0.71 5.24
CA TRP A 225 -14.97 1.52 4.04
C TRP A 225 -13.63 1.99 3.45
N CYS A 226 -12.74 2.52 4.30
CA CYS A 226 -11.38 2.90 3.92
C CYS A 226 -10.58 1.71 3.34
N TYR A 227 -10.80 0.51 3.89
CA TYR A 227 -10.08 -0.70 3.49
C TYR A 227 -10.62 -1.34 2.20
N PHE A 228 -11.93 -1.43 2.02
CA PHE A 228 -12.54 -2.16 0.88
C PHE A 228 -12.94 -1.30 -0.33
N LYS A 229 -12.84 0.03 -0.23
CA LYS A 229 -12.90 1.00 -1.36
C LYS A 229 -13.82 0.59 -2.53
N ARG A 230 -15.14 0.40 -2.32
CA ARG A 230 -16.07 0.13 -3.44
C ARG A 230 -17.57 0.39 -3.24
N SER A 231 -18.03 1.12 -2.22
CA SER A 231 -19.45 1.50 -2.15
C SER A 231 -19.72 2.71 -1.26
N VAL A 232 -20.75 3.49 -1.61
CA VAL A 232 -21.28 4.65 -0.87
C VAL A 232 -22.19 4.22 0.29
N LYS A 233 -22.71 2.98 0.25
CA LYS A 233 -23.61 2.40 1.26
C LYS A 233 -23.09 2.45 2.71
N PRO A 234 -21.78 2.28 3.00
CA PRO A 234 -21.26 2.33 4.37
C PRO A 234 -21.27 3.74 4.98
N VAL A 235 -21.19 4.81 4.17
CA VAL A 235 -21.25 6.20 4.67
C VAL A 235 -22.65 6.53 5.18
N LEU A 236 -23.68 6.09 4.45
CA LEU A 236 -25.08 6.18 4.87
C LEU A 236 -25.34 5.38 6.15
N PHE A 237 -24.74 4.19 6.25
CA PHE A 237 -24.84 3.37 7.46
C PHE A 237 -24.09 3.99 8.64
N TYR A 238 -22.87 4.53 8.43
CA TYR A 238 -22.10 5.27 9.43
C TYR A 238 -22.87 6.48 9.95
N LEU A 239 -23.41 7.30 9.05
CA LEU A 239 -24.27 8.43 9.39
C LEU A 239 -25.51 7.99 10.15
N MET A 240 -26.15 6.88 9.75
CA MET A 240 -27.28 6.31 10.50
C MET A 240 -26.86 5.83 11.89
N THR A 241 -25.74 5.12 12.05
CA THR A 241 -25.27 4.67 13.36
C THR A 241 -24.83 5.82 14.25
N LEU A 242 -24.23 6.87 13.68
CA LEU A 242 -23.88 8.09 14.40
C LEU A 242 -25.15 8.84 14.83
N LEU A 243 -26.12 9.01 13.94
CA LEU A 243 -27.43 9.60 14.26
C LEU A 243 -28.17 8.79 15.31
N LEU A 244 -28.16 7.46 15.22
CA LEU A 244 -28.76 6.55 16.20
C LEU A 244 -28.03 6.61 17.54
N SER A 245 -26.70 6.76 17.58
CA SER A 245 -25.95 6.94 18.82
C SER A 245 -26.29 8.28 19.48
N ILE A 246 -26.40 9.36 18.71
CA ILE A 246 -26.81 10.68 19.20
C ILE A 246 -28.27 10.64 19.69
N LEU A 247 -29.16 9.95 18.99
CA LEU A 247 -30.56 9.76 19.38
C LEU A 247 -30.70 8.88 20.63
N ALA A 248 -29.90 7.82 20.76
CA ALA A 248 -29.91 6.94 21.93
C ALA A 248 -29.58 7.72 23.21
N SER A 249 -28.62 8.67 23.16
CA SER A 249 -28.29 9.56 24.29
C SER A 249 -29.37 10.58 24.65
N LYS A 250 -30.42 10.72 23.83
CA LYS A 250 -31.54 11.67 24.03
C LYS A 250 -32.86 10.98 24.34
N VAL A 251 -32.99 9.68 24.08
CA VAL A 251 -34.23 8.89 24.25
C VAL A 251 -34.19 8.05 25.53
N PHE A 252 -32.99 7.70 26.00
CA PHE A 252 -32.75 7.10 27.32
C PHE A 252 -32.10 8.13 28.25
#